data_AF-A0A519QCT5-F1
#
_entry.id   AF-A0A519QCT5-F1
#
_cell.length_a   1.000
_cell.length_b   1.000
_cell.length_c   1.000
_cell.angle_alpha   90.00
_cell.angle_beta   90.00
_cell.angle_gamma   90.00
#
_symmetry.space_group_name_H-M   'P 1'
#
loop_
_entity.id
_entity.type
_entity.pdbx_description
1 polymer ?
#
loop_
_entity_poly.entity_id
_entity_poly.type
_entity_poly.pdbx_seq_one_letter_code
_entity_poly.pdbx_strand_id
1 'polypeptide(L)'
;APRCPAFSNHRDGQGRVDANYGSLPHYQPNSFGQWVDQPDFREPPLQIDGNADFWNFREDDDDYFTQPRKLFQLMSPAQQQALFDNTAGAMGDAPDFIKQRHIDNCTRCDPAYGAGVAKALGMTVKSPDQLPAQPELAD
;
A
#
# COMPACT_ATOMS: atom_id res chain seq x y z
N ALA A 1 17.54 -20.03 5.43
CA ALA A 1 17.26 -20.91 6.58
C ALA A 1 17.28 -20.07 7.86
N PRO A 2 16.36 -20.31 8.81
CA PRO A 2 16.41 -19.68 10.12
C PRO A 2 17.75 -19.97 10.82
N ARG A 3 18.26 -19.01 11.60
CA ARG A 3 19.45 -19.18 12.45
C ARG A 3 19.07 -19.57 13.89
N CYS A 4 17.90 -20.19 14.04
CA CYS A 4 17.31 -20.69 15.27
C CYS A 4 16.64 -22.05 14.98
N PRO A 5 16.26 -22.83 16.01
CA PRO A 5 15.56 -24.09 15.81
C PRO A 5 14.28 -23.92 14.96
N ALA A 6 14.09 -24.80 13.97
CA ALA A 6 12.92 -24.80 13.09
C ALA A 6 12.30 -26.19 12.98
N PHE A 7 11.08 -26.32 13.50
CA PHE A 7 10.40 -27.61 13.68
C PHE A 7 8.93 -27.49 13.26
N SER A 8 8.66 -27.45 11.95
CA SER A 8 7.34 -27.09 11.36
C SER A 8 6.51 -28.27 10.84
N ASN A 9 7.09 -29.48 10.77
CA ASN A 9 6.48 -30.68 10.19
C ASN A 9 6.07 -30.59 8.69
N HIS A 10 6.39 -29.52 7.96
CA HIS A 10 6.10 -29.49 6.53
C HIS A 10 6.87 -30.60 5.81
N ARG A 11 6.17 -31.41 5.01
CA ARG A 11 6.70 -32.58 4.30
C ARG A 11 6.70 -32.41 2.79
N ASP A 12 7.63 -33.13 2.15
CA ASP A 12 7.74 -33.29 0.71
C ASP A 12 7.90 -31.94 0.00
N GLY A 13 7.08 -31.68 -1.02
CA GLY A 13 7.23 -30.54 -1.91
C GLY A 13 8.31 -30.78 -2.98
N GLN A 14 8.15 -30.11 -4.13
CA GLN A 14 9.13 -30.23 -5.22
C GLN A 14 10.50 -29.71 -4.77
N GLY A 15 11.57 -30.47 -5.07
CA GLY A 15 12.94 -30.05 -4.77
C GLY A 15 13.30 -30.08 -3.28
N ARG A 16 12.67 -30.96 -2.48
CA ARG A 16 12.99 -31.10 -1.06
C ARG A 16 14.40 -31.65 -0.85
N VAL A 17 15.25 -30.88 -0.14
CA VAL A 17 16.70 -31.16 0.02
C VAL A 17 17.19 -31.12 1.47
N ASP A 18 16.31 -30.95 2.46
CA ASP A 18 16.66 -30.71 3.87
C ASP A 18 16.46 -31.94 4.80
N ALA A 19 16.41 -33.14 4.21
CA ALA A 19 16.07 -34.41 4.86
C ALA A 19 14.61 -34.60 5.31
N ASN A 20 13.71 -33.64 5.06
CA ASN A 20 12.26 -33.83 5.14
C ASN A 20 11.74 -34.33 6.52
N TYR A 21 12.42 -33.94 7.61
CA TYR A 21 12.17 -34.44 8.97
C TYR A 21 12.24 -35.97 9.14
N GLY A 22 12.83 -36.68 8.17
CA GLY A 22 13.07 -38.12 8.23
C GLY A 22 11.83 -38.96 8.54
N SER A 23 11.98 -39.95 9.43
CA SER A 23 10.91 -40.87 9.84
C SER A 23 10.13 -40.40 11.08
N LEU A 24 10.27 -39.14 11.50
CA LEU A 24 9.49 -38.63 12.62
C LEU A 24 7.98 -38.79 12.33
N PRO A 25 7.13 -39.03 13.33
CA PRO A 25 5.68 -38.92 13.17
C PRO A 25 5.32 -37.61 12.46
N HIS A 26 4.36 -37.62 11.55
CA HIS A 26 3.99 -36.45 10.74
C HIS A 26 2.62 -35.86 11.09
N TYR A 27 2.15 -36.05 12.33
CA TYR A 27 0.81 -35.61 12.77
C TYR A 27 0.83 -35.11 14.22
N GLN A 28 -0.15 -34.28 14.58
CA GLN A 28 -0.42 -33.80 15.95
C GLN A 28 -1.94 -33.67 16.13
N PRO A 29 -2.54 -34.09 17.27
CA PRO A 29 -1.92 -34.67 18.47
C PRO A 29 -1.31 -36.06 18.25
N ASN A 30 -0.15 -36.34 18.86
CA ASN A 30 0.48 -37.66 18.89
C ASN A 30 0.99 -38.04 20.30
N SER A 31 1.16 -39.34 20.57
CA SER A 31 1.61 -39.86 21.87
C SER A 31 3.12 -39.82 22.09
N PHE A 32 3.88 -39.17 21.20
CA PHE A 32 5.35 -39.16 21.20
C PHE A 32 5.95 -37.78 21.49
N GLY A 33 5.12 -36.80 21.84
CA GLY A 33 5.56 -35.44 22.17
C GLY A 33 6.19 -34.70 20.99
N GLN A 34 5.86 -35.04 19.75
CA GLN A 34 6.33 -34.32 18.56
C GLN A 34 5.39 -33.18 18.21
N TRP A 35 5.94 -32.07 17.68
CA TRP A 35 5.16 -30.93 17.15
C TRP A 35 4.24 -30.27 18.19
N VAL A 36 4.72 -30.16 19.42
CA VAL A 36 4.00 -29.52 20.54
C VAL A 36 3.92 -28.00 20.31
N ASP A 37 2.77 -27.43 20.60
CA ASP A 37 2.52 -25.99 20.56
C ASP A 37 3.27 -25.24 21.67
N GLN A 38 3.41 -23.92 21.52
CA GLN A 38 4.10 -23.05 22.47
C GLN A 38 3.15 -21.94 22.96
N PRO A 39 2.22 -22.25 23.89
CA PRO A 39 1.15 -21.33 24.31
C PRO A 39 1.68 -20.05 24.98
N ASP A 40 2.91 -20.05 25.48
CA ASP A 40 3.57 -18.88 26.07
C ASP A 40 3.77 -17.73 25.07
N PHE A 41 3.70 -18.02 23.76
CA PHE A 41 3.80 -17.03 22.67
C PHE A 41 2.44 -16.66 22.07
N ARG A 42 1.33 -16.98 22.74
CA ARG A 42 -0.01 -16.62 22.29
C ARG A 42 -0.16 -15.10 22.23
N GLU A 43 -0.70 -14.60 21.11
CA GLU A 43 -1.06 -13.19 20.98
C GLU A 43 -2.18 -12.78 21.97
N PRO A 44 -2.17 -11.53 22.46
CA PRO A 44 -3.28 -11.01 23.25
C PRO A 44 -4.58 -10.95 22.42
N PRO A 45 -5.77 -11.07 23.04
CA PRO A 45 -7.03 -10.92 22.31
C PRO A 45 -7.17 -9.51 21.72
N LEU A 46 -7.60 -9.43 20.46
CA LEU A 46 -7.98 -8.18 19.80
C LEU A 46 -9.48 -7.96 19.95
N GLN A 47 -9.88 -6.79 20.46
CA GLN A 47 -11.29 -6.41 20.49
C GLN A 47 -11.79 -6.13 19.07
N ILE A 48 -12.94 -6.68 18.71
CA ILE A 48 -13.63 -6.44 17.44
C ILE A 48 -14.93 -5.70 17.76
N ASP A 49 -15.16 -4.58 17.08
CA ASP A 49 -16.37 -3.78 17.16
C ASP A 49 -17.02 -3.68 15.77
N GLY A 50 -18.34 -3.80 15.70
CA GLY A 50 -19.09 -3.83 14.43
C GLY A 50 -19.35 -5.24 13.87
N ASN A 51 -20.21 -5.31 12.85
CA ASN A 51 -20.54 -6.56 12.15
C ASN A 51 -19.52 -6.85 11.04
N ALA A 52 -19.38 -8.11 10.67
CA ALA A 52 -18.70 -8.49 9.44
C ALA A 52 -19.54 -8.05 8.23
N ASP A 53 -19.00 -7.14 7.43
CA ASP A 53 -19.62 -6.59 6.21
C ASP A 53 -18.53 -6.07 5.25
N PHE A 54 -18.92 -5.66 4.05
CA PHE A 54 -18.07 -4.94 3.10
C PHE A 54 -18.03 -3.45 3.45
N TRP A 55 -17.27 -3.09 4.47
CA TRP A 55 -17.11 -1.70 4.90
C TRP A 55 -16.40 -0.87 3.83
N ASN A 56 -17.05 0.21 3.39
CA ASN A 56 -16.46 1.16 2.45
C ASN A 56 -15.44 2.03 3.18
N PHE A 57 -14.14 1.80 2.92
CA PHE A 57 -13.06 2.54 3.57
C PHE A 57 -13.17 4.07 3.42
N ARG A 58 -13.80 4.56 2.35
CA ARG A 58 -13.92 6.00 2.09
C ARG A 58 -14.95 6.69 2.96
N GLU A 59 -15.82 5.93 3.63
CA GLU A 59 -16.71 6.45 4.68
C GLU A 59 -15.99 6.52 6.04
N ASP A 60 -14.94 5.70 6.22
CA ASP A 60 -14.13 5.64 7.44
C ASP A 60 -13.01 6.70 7.42
N ASP A 61 -12.32 6.86 6.28
CA ASP A 61 -11.27 7.87 6.08
C ASP A 61 -11.22 8.33 4.61
N ASP A 62 -11.33 9.65 4.41
CA ASP A 62 -11.21 10.32 3.11
C ASP A 62 -10.11 11.41 3.07
N ASP A 63 -9.17 11.42 4.03
CA ASP A 63 -8.03 12.35 4.06
C ASP A 63 -6.89 11.90 3.12
N TYR A 64 -7.19 11.91 1.82
CA TYR A 64 -6.24 11.48 0.79
C TYR A 64 -5.03 12.40 0.65
N PHE A 65 -5.14 13.65 1.09
CA PHE A 65 -4.30 14.74 0.58
C PHE A 65 -3.46 15.45 1.64
N THR A 66 -3.75 15.29 2.94
CA THR A 66 -2.97 15.97 3.99
C THR A 66 -1.52 15.48 4.05
N GLN A 67 -1.27 14.17 4.02
CA GLN A 67 0.10 13.66 4.12
C GLN A 67 0.95 14.00 2.89
N PRO A 68 0.48 13.81 1.64
CA PRO A 68 1.23 14.21 0.45
C PRO A 68 1.49 15.71 0.39
N ARG A 69 0.54 16.55 0.84
CA ARG A 69 0.72 18.01 0.92
C ARG A 69 1.87 18.36 1.84
N LYS A 70 1.90 17.78 3.05
CA LYS A 70 3.00 17.99 4.01
C LYS A 70 4.34 17.59 3.42
N LEU A 71 4.40 16.47 2.71
CA LEU A 71 5.64 16.05 2.04
C LEU A 71 6.08 17.04 0.95
N PHE A 72 5.16 17.48 0.09
CA PHE A 72 5.44 18.45 -0.98
C PHE A 72 5.95 19.78 -0.42
N GLN A 73 5.38 20.26 0.68
CA GLN A 73 5.77 21.51 1.33
C GLN A 73 7.15 21.44 2.02
N LEU A 74 7.66 20.24 2.30
CA LEU A 74 9.03 20.03 2.80
C LEU A 74 10.09 20.02 1.69
N MET A 75 9.68 19.92 0.43
CA MET A 75 10.63 19.86 -0.69
C MET A 75 11.24 21.23 -0.99
N SER A 76 12.52 21.23 -1.31
CA SER A 76 13.18 22.39 -1.93
C SER A 76 12.61 22.64 -3.34
N PRO A 77 12.75 23.87 -3.89
CA PRO A 77 12.29 24.16 -5.25
C PRO A 77 12.88 23.23 -6.32
N ALA A 78 14.14 22.79 -6.17
CA ALA A 78 14.77 21.85 -7.09
C ALA A 78 14.13 20.44 -7.02
N GLN A 79 13.77 20.00 -5.81
CA GLN A 79 13.06 18.72 -5.62
C GLN A 79 11.62 18.79 -6.15
N GLN A 80 10.94 19.92 -5.97
CA GLN A 80 9.61 20.13 -6.54
C GLN A 80 9.67 20.10 -8.08
N GLN A 81 10.65 20.77 -8.69
CA GLN A 81 10.84 20.72 -10.13
C GLN A 81 11.13 19.29 -10.62
N ALA A 82 12.03 18.56 -9.94
CA ALA A 82 12.31 17.17 -10.27
C ALA A 82 11.05 16.29 -10.15
N LEU A 83 10.21 16.52 -9.13
CA LEU A 83 8.93 15.83 -8.99
C LEU A 83 8.01 16.09 -10.20
N PHE A 84 7.87 17.35 -10.64
CA PHE A 84 7.03 17.69 -11.79
C PHE A 84 7.53 17.04 -13.08
N ASP A 85 8.84 17.11 -13.33
CA ASP A 85 9.47 16.59 -14.54
C ASP A 85 9.41 15.05 -14.59
N ASN A 86 9.68 14.40 -13.46
CA ASN A 86 9.57 12.94 -13.35
C ASN A 86 8.14 12.46 -13.57
N THR A 87 7.16 13.15 -12.97
CA THR A 87 5.74 12.84 -13.17
C THR A 87 5.35 12.98 -14.63
N ALA A 88 5.68 14.10 -15.27
CA ALA A 88 5.36 14.32 -16.68
C ALA A 88 6.01 13.28 -17.60
N GLY A 89 7.30 12.98 -17.37
CA GLY A 89 8.03 11.95 -18.11
C GLY A 89 7.41 10.55 -17.96
N ALA A 90 6.94 10.20 -16.75
CA ALA A 90 6.32 8.91 -16.48
C ALA A 90 4.89 8.79 -17.06
N MET A 91 4.13 9.88 -17.11
CA MET A 91 2.78 9.86 -17.70
C MET A 91 2.81 9.67 -19.22
N GLY A 92 3.92 10.04 -19.89
CA GLY A 92 4.16 9.71 -21.30
C GLY A 92 2.98 10.00 -22.23
N ASP A 93 2.57 9.00 -22.98
CA ASP A 93 1.44 9.03 -23.94
C ASP A 93 0.09 8.64 -23.32
N ALA A 94 -0.03 8.64 -21.98
CA ALA A 94 -1.30 8.38 -21.32
C ALA A 94 -2.40 9.32 -21.86
N PRO A 95 -3.65 8.83 -21.99
CA PRO A 95 -4.78 9.64 -22.41
C PRO A 95 -4.95 10.92 -21.57
N ASP A 96 -5.34 12.02 -22.22
CA ASP A 96 -5.45 13.33 -21.57
C ASP A 96 -6.38 13.34 -20.36
N PHE A 97 -7.46 12.55 -20.37
CA PHE A 97 -8.36 12.45 -19.21
C PHE A 97 -7.67 11.82 -17.99
N ILE A 98 -6.71 10.91 -18.18
CA ILE A 98 -5.91 10.34 -17.08
C ILE A 98 -4.91 11.37 -16.56
N LYS A 99 -4.25 12.10 -17.47
CA LYS A 99 -3.34 13.21 -17.11
C LYS A 99 -4.08 14.29 -16.32
N GLN A 100 -5.26 14.67 -16.78
CA GLN A 100 -6.11 15.65 -16.10
C GLN A 100 -6.55 15.15 -14.73
N ARG A 101 -6.93 13.88 -14.58
CA ARG A 101 -7.28 13.31 -13.27
C ARG A 101 -6.12 13.40 -12.29
N HIS A 102 -4.88 13.14 -12.74
CA HIS A 102 -3.70 13.29 -11.89
C HIS A 102 -3.44 14.74 -11.49
N ILE A 103 -3.52 15.68 -12.46
CA ILE A 103 -3.41 17.12 -12.20
C ILE A 103 -4.46 17.57 -11.17
N ASP A 104 -5.72 17.19 -11.35
CA ASP A 104 -6.82 17.57 -10.47
C ASP A 104 -6.58 17.05 -9.04
N ASN A 105 -6.08 15.81 -8.88
CA ASN A 105 -5.69 15.28 -7.57
C ASN A 105 -4.46 15.97 -6.96
N CYS A 106 -3.46 16.33 -7.78
CA CYS A 106 -2.33 17.14 -7.32
C CYS A 106 -2.77 18.55 -6.88
N THR A 107 -3.75 19.16 -7.54
CA THR A 107 -4.33 20.45 -7.14
C THR A 107 -5.06 20.36 -5.80
N ARG A 108 -5.82 19.27 -5.57
CA ARG A 108 -6.43 19.00 -4.25
C ARG A 108 -5.39 18.87 -3.15
N CYS A 109 -4.27 18.21 -3.48
CA CYS A 109 -3.11 18.07 -2.61
C CYS A 109 -2.46 19.42 -2.29
N ASP A 110 -2.04 20.19 -3.29
CA ASP A 110 -1.53 21.55 -3.12
C ASP A 110 -1.67 22.29 -4.46
N PRO A 111 -2.23 23.53 -4.50
CA PRO A 111 -2.38 24.27 -5.75
C PRO A 111 -1.06 24.45 -6.53
N ALA A 112 0.07 24.61 -5.83
CA ALA A 112 1.38 24.74 -6.47
C ALA A 112 1.86 23.40 -7.06
N TYR A 113 1.51 22.28 -6.43
CA TYR A 113 1.81 20.95 -6.95
C TYR A 113 1.01 20.69 -8.25
N GLY A 114 -0.30 20.89 -8.21
CA GLY A 114 -1.15 20.75 -9.41
C GLY A 114 -0.69 21.64 -10.57
N ALA A 115 -0.35 22.90 -10.30
CA ALA A 115 0.16 23.83 -11.31
C ALA A 115 1.52 23.39 -11.88
N GLY A 116 2.43 22.89 -11.05
CA GLY A 116 3.74 22.40 -11.47
C GLY A 116 3.64 21.20 -12.41
N VAL A 117 2.81 20.21 -12.06
CA VAL A 117 2.58 19.02 -12.89
C VAL A 117 1.87 19.39 -14.20
N ALA A 118 0.83 20.24 -14.15
CA ALA A 118 0.13 20.67 -15.36
C ALA A 118 1.07 21.38 -16.33
N LYS A 119 1.94 22.27 -15.82
CA LYS A 119 2.96 22.94 -16.62
C LYS A 119 3.93 21.96 -17.26
N ALA A 120 4.42 20.97 -16.52
CA ALA A 120 5.36 19.96 -17.05
C ALA A 120 4.71 19.07 -18.13
N LEU A 121 3.40 18.84 -18.05
CA LEU A 121 2.62 18.11 -19.05
C LEU A 121 2.13 18.97 -20.23
N GLY A 122 2.31 20.29 -20.18
CA GLY A 122 1.76 21.21 -21.19
C GLY A 122 0.22 21.32 -21.15
N MET A 123 -0.39 21.08 -19.99
CA MET A 123 -1.84 21.09 -19.79
C MET A 123 -2.28 22.26 -18.90
N THR A 124 -3.59 22.50 -18.82
CA THR A 124 -4.17 23.53 -17.95
C THR A 124 -4.56 22.95 -16.59
N VAL A 125 -4.55 23.83 -15.58
CA VAL A 125 -4.98 23.49 -14.21
C VAL A 125 -6.33 24.14 -13.95
N LYS A 126 -7.25 23.40 -13.32
CA LYS A 126 -8.49 23.95 -12.77
C LYS A 126 -8.19 24.56 -11.40
N SER A 127 -8.89 25.63 -11.02
CA SER A 127 -8.80 26.12 -9.64
C SER A 127 -9.42 25.09 -8.68
N PRO A 128 -9.01 25.05 -7.39
CA PRO A 128 -9.62 24.16 -6.41
C PRO A 128 -11.16 24.26 -6.36
N ASP A 129 -11.70 25.47 -6.54
CA ASP A 129 -13.15 25.74 -6.53
C ASP A 129 -13.90 25.17 -7.74
N GLN A 130 -13.18 24.81 -8.81
CA GLN A 130 -13.74 24.21 -10.02
C GLN A 130 -13.71 22.67 -9.97
N LEU A 131 -13.09 22.08 -8.96
CA LEU A 131 -13.04 20.64 -8.78
C LEU A 131 -14.29 20.15 -8.02
N PRO A 132 -14.84 18.96 -8.36
CA PRO A 132 -15.93 18.38 -7.58
C PRO A 132 -15.51 18.18 -6.13
N ALA A 133 -16.44 18.17 -5.17
CA ALA A 133 -16.08 18.06 -3.75
C ALA A 133 -15.23 16.81 -3.45
N GLN A 134 -15.59 15.67 -4.06
CA GLN A 134 -14.85 14.42 -3.97
C GLN A 134 -13.98 14.19 -5.21
N PRO A 135 -12.80 13.57 -5.06
CA PRO A 135 -11.99 13.17 -6.20
C PRO A 135 -12.70 12.09 -7.03
N GLU A 136 -12.39 12.01 -8.32
CA GLU A 136 -12.82 10.88 -9.14
C GLU A 136 -12.11 9.62 -8.64
N LEU A 137 -12.90 8.62 -8.27
CA LEU A 137 -12.43 7.35 -7.76
C LEU A 137 -12.43 6.33 -8.91
N ALA A 138 -11.52 5.37 -8.85
CA ALA A 138 -11.62 4.21 -9.74
C ALA A 138 -12.76 3.34 -9.22
N ASP A 139 -13.90 3.37 -9.93
CA ASP A 139 -14.99 2.40 -9.80
C ASP A 139 -14.60 1.03 -10.38
#